data_AF-A0A7S3IUG0-F1
#
_entry.id   AF-A0A7S3IUG0-F1
#
_cell.length_a   1.000
_cell.length_b   1.000
_cell.length_c   1.000
_cell.angle_alpha   90.00
_cell.angle_beta   90.00
_cell.angle_gamma   90.00
#
_symmetry.space_group_name_H-M   'P 1'
#
loop_
_entity.id
_entity.type
_entity.pdbx_description
1 polymer ?
#
loop_
_entity_poly.entity_id
_entity_poly.type
_entity_poly.pdbx_seq_one_letter_code
_entity_poly.pdbx_strand_id
1 'polypeptide(L)'
;MFGQNSFPPPKIKTITELIMENFDDPINVVLLGAALVSVVIGLIKEKSPKGLIEGTSIMIALFIIIVVNSGNNYISERRLANLVKLSDAQEVAVYRGSTETVTID
;
A
#
# COMPACT_ATOMS: atom_id res chain seq x y z
N MET A 1 -10.10 35.91 -8.05
CA MET A 1 -10.61 35.15 -6.89
C MET A 1 -9.69 33.95 -6.73
N PHE A 2 -9.03 33.84 -5.58
CA PHE A 2 -8.17 32.69 -5.26
C PHE A 2 -9.05 31.60 -4.62
N GLY A 3 -8.75 30.33 -4.86
CA GLY A 3 -9.54 29.18 -4.40
C GLY A 3 -9.58 29.02 -2.88
N GLN A 4 -10.15 27.91 -2.41
CA GLN A 4 -10.23 27.58 -0.99
C GLN A 4 -8.83 27.28 -0.43
N ASN A 5 -8.52 27.79 0.76
CA ASN A 5 -7.29 27.49 1.47
C ASN A 5 -7.42 26.15 2.20
N SER A 6 -7.37 25.06 1.44
CA SER A 6 -7.33 23.70 1.99
C SER A 6 -6.28 22.89 1.25
N PHE A 7 -5.62 21.99 1.98
CA PHE A 7 -4.70 21.07 1.34
C PHE A 7 -5.50 20.01 0.57
N PRO A 8 -5.00 19.58 -0.61
CA PRO A 8 -5.66 18.53 -1.37
C PRO A 8 -5.74 17.27 -0.51
N PRO A 9 -6.91 16.59 -0.45
CA PRO A 9 -7.09 15.44 0.42
C PRO A 9 -6.08 14.34 0.05
N PRO A 10 -5.53 13.62 1.05
CA PRO A 10 -4.60 12.52 0.77
C PRO A 10 -5.32 11.49 -0.09
N LYS A 11 -4.80 11.25 -1.30
CA LYS A 11 -5.33 10.24 -2.21
C LYS A 11 -5.03 8.87 -1.61
N ILE A 12 -6.07 8.16 -1.21
CA ILE A 12 -5.93 6.77 -0.76
C ILE A 12 -5.84 5.92 -2.01
N LYS A 13 -4.73 5.20 -2.18
CA LYS A 13 -4.53 4.30 -3.32
C LYS A 13 -5.58 3.19 -3.31
N THR A 14 -5.99 2.77 -4.51
CA THR A 14 -6.93 1.65 -4.66
C THR A 14 -6.18 0.33 -4.52
N ILE A 15 -6.82 -0.74 -4.04
CA ILE A 15 -6.19 -2.06 -3.87
C ILE A 15 -5.44 -2.52 -5.13
N THR A 16 -5.99 -2.26 -6.32
CA THR A 16 -5.34 -2.59 -7.60
C THR A 16 -4.05 -1.82 -7.85
N GLU A 17 -4.00 -0.56 -7.45
CA GLU A 17 -2.83 0.33 -7.58
C GLU A 17 -1.74 -0.09 -6.58
N LEU A 18 -2.14 -0.45 -5.36
CA LEU A 18 -1.27 -1.05 -4.35
C LEU A 18 -0.67 -2.39 -4.79
N ILE A 19 -1.45 -3.23 -5.48
CA ILE A 19 -0.96 -4.49 -6.04
C ILE A 19 0.09 -4.21 -7.13
N MET A 20 -0.16 -3.23 -8.01
CA MET A 20 0.80 -2.86 -9.06
C MET A 20 2.11 -2.33 -8.47
N GLU A 21 2.07 -1.46 -7.47
CA GLU A 21 3.29 -1.00 -6.76
C GLU A 21 4.02 -2.14 -6.06
N ASN A 22 3.31 -3.15 -5.55
CA ASN A 22 3.97 -4.32 -4.96
C ASN A 22 4.82 -5.08 -6.00
N PHE A 23 4.49 -5.01 -7.29
CA PHE A 23 5.35 -5.61 -8.33
C PHE A 23 6.63 -4.82 -8.61
N ASP A 24 6.68 -3.53 -8.25
CA ASP A 24 7.89 -2.69 -8.38
C ASP A 24 8.82 -2.77 -7.16
N ASP A 25 8.35 -3.34 -6.05
CA ASP A 25 9.17 -3.52 -4.85
C ASP A 25 10.25 -4.60 -5.08
N PRO A 26 11.55 -4.26 -4.96
CA PRO A 26 12.64 -5.20 -5.18
C PRO A 26 12.56 -6.45 -4.29
N ILE A 27 11.99 -6.35 -3.08
CA ILE A 27 11.78 -7.50 -2.19
C ILE A 27 10.79 -8.48 -2.83
N ASN A 28 9.67 -7.98 -3.34
CA ASN A 28 8.65 -8.80 -3.99
C ASN A 28 9.14 -9.39 -5.31
N VAL A 29 9.93 -8.64 -6.09
CA VAL A 29 10.54 -9.13 -7.34
C VAL A 29 11.48 -10.30 -7.09
N VAL A 30 12.33 -10.22 -6.06
CA VAL A 30 13.25 -11.31 -5.69
C VAL A 30 12.48 -12.57 -5.26
N LEU A 31 11.40 -12.39 -4.48
CA LEU A 31 10.51 -13.48 -4.07
C LEU A 31 9.82 -14.14 -5.27
N LEU A 32 9.35 -13.35 -6.24
CA LEU A 32 8.74 -13.85 -7.48
C LEU A 32 9.75 -14.67 -8.31
N GLY A 33 10.99 -14.19 -8.41
CA GLY A 33 12.08 -14.89 -9.08
C GLY A 33 12.43 -16.23 -8.41
N ALA A 34 12.50 -16.27 -7.07
CA ALA A 34 12.71 -17.51 -6.32
C ALA A 34 11.57 -18.52 -6.53
N ALA A 35 10.32 -18.05 -6.63
CA ALA A 35 9.15 -18.87 -6.96
C ALA A 35 9.28 -19.55 -8.32
N LEU A 36 9.61 -18.77 -9.35
CA LEU A 36 9.77 -19.23 -10.72
C LEU A 36 10.86 -20.30 -10.81
N VAL A 37 12.01 -20.06 -10.18
CA VAL A 37 13.11 -21.03 -10.13
C VAL A 37 12.67 -22.32 -9.44
N SER A 38 11.92 -22.24 -8.34
CA SER A 38 11.43 -23.42 -7.63
C SER A 38 10.42 -24.24 -8.45
N VAL A 39 9.48 -23.58 -9.13
CA VAL A 39 8.54 -24.25 -10.03
C VAL A 39 9.26 -24.93 -11.20
N VAL A 40 10.23 -24.26 -11.80
CA VAL A 40 11.03 -24.82 -12.91
C VAL A 40 11.84 -26.03 -12.44
N ILE A 41 12.47 -25.96 -11.26
CA ILE A 41 13.20 -27.09 -10.68
C ILE A 41 12.24 -28.25 -10.37
N GLY A 42 11.06 -27.97 -9.78
CA GLY A 42 10.04 -28.99 -9.49
C GLY A 42 9.51 -29.69 -10.73
N LEU A 43 9.29 -28.94 -11.82
CA LEU A 43 8.88 -29.49 -13.12
C LEU A 43 9.97 -30.33 -13.80
N ILE A 44 11.25 -29.94 -13.65
CA ILE A 44 12.38 -30.67 -14.25
C ILE A 44 12.74 -31.93 -13.45
N LYS A 45 12.70 -31.88 -12.12
CA LYS A 45 13.12 -33.00 -11.24
C LYS A 45 12.11 -34.12 -11.14
N GLU A 46 10.81 -33.83 -11.14
CA GLU A 46 9.79 -34.85 -10.93
C GLU A 46 8.78 -34.89 -12.08
N LYS A 47 8.94 -35.86 -12.99
CA LYS A 47 7.89 -36.28 -13.95
C LYS A 47 6.67 -36.95 -13.29
N SER A 48 6.48 -36.75 -11.99
CA SER A 48 5.45 -37.38 -11.15
C SER A 48 4.59 -36.30 -10.48
N PRO A 49 3.33 -36.60 -10.08
CA PRO A 49 2.39 -35.62 -9.49
C PRO A 49 2.89 -34.95 -8.20
N LYS A 50 4.02 -35.41 -7.65
CA LYS A 50 4.67 -34.88 -6.46
C LYS A 50 5.46 -33.59 -6.72
N GLY A 51 6.04 -33.43 -7.92
CA GLY A 51 6.75 -32.21 -8.31
C GLY A 51 5.82 -31.00 -8.46
N LEU A 52 4.55 -31.24 -8.80
CA LEU A 52 3.50 -30.20 -8.80
C LEU A 52 3.13 -29.73 -7.40
N ILE A 53 3.16 -30.62 -6.39
CA ILE A 53 2.80 -30.29 -5.01
C ILE A 53 3.84 -29.34 -4.40
N GLU A 54 5.11 -29.57 -4.66
CA GLU A 54 6.20 -28.71 -4.19
C GLU A 54 6.12 -27.29 -4.81
N GLY A 55 5.93 -27.21 -6.14
CA GLY A 55 5.74 -25.92 -6.81
C GLY A 55 4.47 -25.18 -6.37
N THR A 56 3.38 -25.90 -6.12
CA THR A 56 2.11 -25.32 -5.64
C THR A 56 2.23 -24.78 -4.21
N SER A 57 2.99 -25.46 -3.34
CA SER A 57 3.18 -25.03 -1.95
C SER A 57 3.87 -23.66 -1.85
N ILE A 58 4.80 -23.37 -2.76
CA ILE A 58 5.54 -22.10 -2.77
C ILE A 58 4.70 -20.98 -3.38
N MET A 59 3.89 -21.29 -4.39
CA MET A 59 2.89 -20.36 -4.96
C MET A 59 1.88 -19.91 -3.89
N ILE A 60 1.35 -20.84 -3.10
CA ILE A 60 0.41 -20.54 -2.00
C ILE A 60 1.08 -19.70 -0.92
N ALA A 61 2.31 -20.04 -0.52
CA ALA A 61 3.05 -19.26 0.48
C ALA A 61 3.25 -17.80 0.05
N LEU A 62 3.58 -17.57 -1.23
CA LEU A 62 3.74 -16.23 -1.79
C LEU A 62 2.42 -15.47 -1.90
N PHE A 63 1.35 -16.14 -2.31
CA PHE A 63 0.02 -15.53 -2.34
C PHE A 63 -0.38 -15.01 -0.96
N ILE A 64 -0.16 -15.79 0.09
CA ILE A 64 -0.42 -15.38 1.49
C ILE A 64 0.44 -14.18 1.87
N ILE A 65 1.75 -14.22 1.58
CA ILE A 65 2.66 -13.11 1.91
C ILE A 65 2.23 -11.81 1.20
N ILE A 66 1.88 -11.86 -0.09
CA ILE A 66 1.43 -10.68 -0.86
C ILE A 66 0.14 -10.11 -0.28
N VAL A 67 -0.84 -10.97 0.04
CA VAL A 67 -2.10 -10.53 0.64
C VAL A 67 -1.87 -9.87 2.01
N VAL A 68 -1.03 -10.46 2.85
CA VAL A 68 -0.71 -9.91 4.18
C VAL A 68 0.06 -8.59 4.06
N ASN A 69 1.07 -8.50 3.19
CA ASN A 69 1.86 -7.27 3.00
C ASN A 69 1.02 -6.14 2.40
N SER A 70 0.28 -6.41 1.32
CA SER A 70 -0.60 -5.41 0.69
C SER A 70 -1.69 -4.95 1.65
N GLY A 71 -2.30 -5.89 2.39
CA GLY A 71 -3.27 -5.56 3.43
C GLY A 71 -2.68 -4.70 4.55
N ASN A 72 -1.49 -5.04 5.05
CA ASN A 72 -0.82 -4.27 6.09
C ASN A 72 -0.40 -2.86 5.62
N ASN A 73 0.08 -2.76 4.37
CA ASN A 73 0.44 -1.49 3.75
C ASN A 73 -0.81 -0.60 3.59
N TYR A 74 -1.92 -1.15 3.09
CA TYR A 74 -3.18 -0.43 2.94
C TYR A 74 -3.72 0.12 4.26
N ILE A 75 -3.67 -0.69 5.33
CA ILE A 75 -4.09 -0.23 6.67
C ILE A 75 -3.19 0.90 7.18
N SER A 76 -1.88 0.78 6.98
CA SER A 76 -0.91 1.77 7.46
C SER A 76 -1.05 3.10 6.71
N GLU A 77 -1.18 3.07 5.40
CA GLU A 77 -1.40 4.25 4.55
C GLU A 77 -2.70 4.97 4.93
N ARG A 78 -3.77 4.21 5.20
CA ARG A 78 -5.06 4.78 5.64
C ARG A 78 -4.97 5.41 7.03
N ARG A 79 -4.17 4.87 7.95
CA ARG A 79 -3.91 5.49 9.26
C ARG A 79 -3.14 6.80 9.11
N LEU A 80 -2.09 6.81 8.28
CA LEU A 80 -1.33 8.02 7.97
C LEU A 80 -2.24 9.11 7.38
N ALA A 81 -3.09 8.75 6.41
CA ALA A 81 -4.03 9.68 5.79
C ALA A 81 -5.01 10.28 6.82
N ASN A 82 -5.47 9.50 7.80
CA ASN A 82 -6.31 10.03 8.88
C ASN A 82 -5.54 10.96 9.82
N LEU A 83 -4.30 10.64 10.18
CA LEU A 83 -3.45 11.52 10.99
C LEU A 83 -3.19 12.85 10.29
N VAL A 84 -2.85 12.82 9.00
CA VAL A 84 -2.65 14.03 8.19
C VAL A 84 -3.92 14.88 8.16
N LYS A 85 -5.10 14.27 7.92
CA LYS A 85 -6.38 15.00 7.96
C LYS A 85 -6.67 15.67 9.29
N LEU A 86 -6.31 15.03 10.40
CA LEU A 86 -6.50 15.61 11.74
C LEU A 86 -5.47 16.69 12.04
N SER A 87 -4.22 16.53 11.58
CA SER A 87 -3.19 17.56 11.71
C SER A 87 -3.45 18.79 10.83
N ASP A 88 -4.15 18.61 9.70
CA ASP A 88 -4.48 19.70 8.78
C ASP A 88 -5.59 20.62 9.32
N ALA A 89 -6.47 20.10 10.19
CA ALA A 89 -7.46 20.89 10.91
C ALA A 89 -6.78 21.68 12.04
N GLN A 90 -6.08 22.75 11.67
CA GLN A 90 -5.44 23.65 12.64
C GLN A 90 -6.17 24.99 12.66
N GLU A 91 -6.87 25.26 13.75
CA GLU A 91 -7.52 26.55 13.97
C GLU A 91 -6.46 27.66 14.11
N VAL A 92 -6.49 28.65 13.21
CA VAL A 92 -5.60 29.82 13.29
C VAL A 92 -6.40 31.06 13.62
N ALA A 93 -5.95 31.82 14.62
CA ALA A 93 -6.52 33.10 14.97
C ALA A 93 -6.15 34.16 13.92
N VAL A 94 -7.16 34.75 13.28
CA VAL A 94 -6.97 35.81 12.28
C VAL A 94 -7.79 37.05 12.62
N TYR A 95 -7.31 38.22 12.20
CA TYR A 95 -8.06 39.48 12.29
C TYR A 95 -8.79 39.76 10.98
N ARG A 96 -10.09 39.99 11.02
CA ARG A 96 -10.89 40.44 9.87
C ARG A 96 -11.69 41.68 10.22
N GLY A 97 -11.15 42.86 9.93
CA GLY A 97 -11.87 44.13 10.05
C GLY A 97 -12.21 44.58 11.47
N SER A 98 -11.80 43.85 12.51
CA SER A 98 -11.92 44.24 13.92
C SER A 98 -10.60 44.03 14.66
N THR A 99 -10.52 44.55 15.90
CA THR A 99 -9.41 44.33 16.84
C THR A 99 -9.50 43.02 17.61
N GLU A 100 -10.53 42.21 17.37
CA GLU A 100 -10.72 40.91 18.02
C GLU A 100 -10.33 39.79 17.05
N THR A 101 -9.68 38.75 17.58
CA THR A 101 -9.30 37.57 16.80
C THR A 101 -10.49 36.64 16.61
N VAL A 102 -10.69 36.16 15.40
CA VAL A 102 -11.64 35.08 15.09
C VAL A 102 -10.84 33.84 14.70
N THR A 103 -11.18 32.69 15.29
CA THR A 103 -10.58 31.39 14.93
C THR A 103 -11.26 30.84 13.70
N ILE A 104 -10.47 30.37 12.74
CA ILE A 104 -10.96 29.86 11.45
C ILE A 104 -10.15 28.60 11.13
N ASP A 105 -10.87 27.58 10.65
CA ASP A 105 -10.33 26.34 10.07
C ASP A 105 -9.57 26.61 8.76
#